data_AF-A0A2W4QVZ0-F1
#
_entry.id   AF-A0A2W4QVZ0-F1
#
_cell.length_a   1.000
_cell.length_b   1.000
_cell.length_c   1.000
_cell.angle_alpha   90.00
_cell.angle_beta   90.00
_cell.angle_gamma   90.00
#
_symmetry.space_group_name_H-M   'P 1'
#
loop_
_entity.id
_entity.type
_entity.pdbx_description
1 polymer ?
#
loop_
_entity_poly.entity_id
_entity_poly.type
_entity_poly.pdbx_seq_one_letter_code
_entity_poly.pdbx_strand_id
1 'polypeptide(L)' 'EIASKYLKKGQEIAIQGKLVHRAYQTNGGEKRYITEINANDMVMLGSRR' A
#
# COMPACT_ATOMS: atom_id res chain seq x y z
N GLU A 1 9.95 3.02 6.36
CA GLU A 1 10.31 3.66 7.64
C GLU A 1 9.34 4.80 8.05
N ILE A 2 8.98 5.72 7.14
CA ILE A 2 8.05 6.84 7.42
C ILE A 2 6.64 6.32 7.72
N ALA A 3 6.07 5.49 6.85
CA ALA A 3 4.73 4.93 7.01
C ALA A 3 4.54 4.23 8.37
N SER A 4 5.47 3.37 8.77
CA SER A 4 5.38 2.59 10.02
C SER A 4 5.50 3.44 11.29
N LYS A 5 6.18 4.60 11.23
CA LYS A 5 6.38 5.48 12.38
C LYS A 5 5.19 6.44 12.60
N TYR A 6 4.54 6.88 11.52
CA TYR A 6 3.55 7.96 11.58
C TYR A 6 2.11 7.54 11.26
N LEU A 7 1.91 6.44 10.51
CA LEU A 7 0.55 6.01 10.15
C LEU A 7 -0.12 5.23 11.26
N LYS A 8 -1.37 5.60 11.53
CA LYS A 8 -2.34 4.90 12.36
C LYS A 8 -3.59 4.63 11.54
N LYS A 9 -4.31 3.56 11.91
CA LYS A 9 -5.57 3.20 11.26
C LYS A 9 -6.54 4.39 11.31
N GLY A 10 -7.15 4.71 10.17
CA GLY A 10 -8.13 5.79 10.02
C GLY A 10 -7.55 7.15 9.63
N GLN A 11 -6.23 7.27 9.46
CA GLN A 11 -5.62 8.49 8.93
C GLN A 11 -5.78 8.60 7.42
N GLU A 12 -6.02 9.82 6.96
CA GLU A 12 -6.12 10.15 5.54
C GLU A 12 -4.72 10.46 4.98
N ILE A 13 -4.41 9.88 3.82
CA ILE A 13 -3.15 10.08 3.12
C ILE A 13 -3.37 10.09 1.61
N ALA A 14 -2.52 10.83 0.91
CA ALA A 14 -2.34 10.70 -0.52
C ALA A 14 -1.09 9.84 -0.78
N ILE A 15 -1.18 8.93 -1.73
CA ILE A 15 -0.05 8.09 -2.17
C ILE A 15 0.06 8.21 -3.70
N GLN A 16 1.28 8.37 -4.19
CA GLN A 16 1.60 8.28 -5.61
C GLN A 16 2.57 7.12 -5.85
N GLY A 17 2.31 6.33 -6.88
CA GLY A 17 3.09 5.15 -7.18
C GLY A 17 2.69 4.50 -8.49
N LYS A 18 3.20 3.29 -8.70
CA LYS A 18 2.94 2.49 -9.89
C LYS A 18 1.98 1.35 -9.56
N LEU A 19 0.98 1.12 -10.42
CA LEU A 19 0.15 -0.09 -10.35
C LEU A 19 0.98 -1.31 -10.77
N VAL A 20 0.99 -2.33 -9.92
CA VAL A 20 1.78 -3.55 -10.12
C VAL A 20 0.87 -4.76 -9.96
N HIS A 21 1.03 -5.73 -10.85
CA HIS A 21 0.40 -7.03 -10.75
C HIS A 21 1.47 -8.09 -10.53
N ARG A 22 1.31 -8.92 -9.51
CA ARG A 22 2.20 -10.07 -9.25
C ARG A 22 1.38 -11.34 -9.05
N ALA A 23 1.98 -12.46 -9.43
CA ALA A 23 1.43 -13.77 -9.18
C ALA A 23 2.40 -14.59 -8.32
N TYR A 24 1.88 -15.34 -7.36
CA TYR A 24 2.66 -16.26 -6.54
C TYR A 24 1.89 -17.56 -6.34
N GLN A 25 2.61 -18.65 -6.06
CA GLN A 25 1.99 -19.92 -5.69
C GLN A 25 1.93 -20.03 -4.17
N THR A 26 0.79 -20.51 -3.65
CA THR A 26 0.66 -20.84 -2.23
C THR A 26 1.32 -22.19 -1.96
N ASN A 27 1.61 -22.48 -0.69
CA ASN A 27 2.13 -23.79 -0.28
C ASN A 27 1.19 -24.95 -0.64
N GLY A 28 -0.09 -24.68 -0.92
CA GLY A 28 -1.06 -25.65 -1.42
C GLY A 28 -1.11 -25.79 -2.95
N GLY A 29 -0.21 -25.14 -3.69
CA GLY A 29 -0.12 -25.21 -5.15
C GLY A 29 -1.05 -24.26 -5.91
N GLU A 30 -1.89 -23.50 -5.22
CA GLU A 30 -2.79 -22.53 -5.87
C GLU A 30 -2.02 -21.29 -6.36
N LYS A 31 -2.26 -20.87 -7.61
CA LYS A 31 -1.73 -19.61 -8.14
C LYS A 31 -2.64 -18.45 -7.74
N ARG A 32 -2.10 -17.47 -7.00
CA ARG A 32 -2.82 -16.26 -6.58
C ARG A 32 -2.26 -15.04 -7.29
N TYR A 33 -3.15 -14.10 -7.59
CA TYR A 33 -2.85 -12.83 -8.23
C TYR A 33 -3.09 -11.70 -7.23
N ILE A 34 -2.17 -10.75 -7.21
CA ILE A 34 -2.23 -9.58 -6.36
C ILE A 34 -2.02 -8.35 -7.23
N THR A 35 -2.91 -7.37 -7.04
CA THR A 35 -2.80 -6.03 -7.61
C THR A 35 -2.48 -5.07 -6.47
N GLU A 36 -1.36 -4.38 -6.57
CA GLU A 36 -0.82 -3.49 -5.54
C GLU A 36 -0.35 -2.18 -6.16
N ILE A 37 -0.24 -1.14 -5.34
CA ILE A 37 0.42 0.11 -5.71
C ILE A 37 1.82 0.08 -5.06
N ASN A 38 2.86 0.04 -5.88
CA ASN A 38 4.22 0.28 -5.41
C ASN A 38 4.42 1.79 -5.22
N ALA A 39 4.35 2.23 -3.96
CA ALA A 39 4.36 3.63 -3.57
C ALA A 39 5.77 4.23 -3.62
N ASN A 40 5.92 5.34 -4.34
CA ASN A 40 7.14 6.13 -4.37
C ASN A 40 7.05 7.31 -3.40
N ASP A 41 5.88 7.98 -3.38
CA ASP A 41 5.62 9.16 -2.59
C ASP A 41 4.36 9.02 -1.74
N MET A 42 4.37 9.63 -0.56
CA MET A 42 3.27 9.64 0.38
C MET A 42 3.18 10.99 1.08
N VAL A 43 1.98 11.55 1.16
CA VAL A 43 1.69 12.81 1.84
C VAL A 43 0.60 12.58 2.88
N MET A 44 0.84 13.05 4.10
CA MET A 44 -0.15 13.05 5.17
C MET A 44 -1.19 14.14 4.89
N LEU A 45 -2.44 13.74 4.70
CA LEU A 45 -3.54 14.68 4.57
C LEU A 45 -4.06 14.94 5.98
N GLY A 46 -3.63 16.06 6.58
CA GLY A 46 -4.05 16.42 7.92
C GLY A 46 -5.57 16.52 8.03
N SER A 47 -6.13 16.23 9.21
CA SER A 47 -7.56 16.37 9.46
C SER A 47 -7.96 17.85 9.33
N ARG A 48 -8.72 18.17 8.29
CA ARG A 48 -9.38 19.46 8.17
C ARG A 48 -10.64 19.41 9.03
N ARG A 49 -10.47 19.72 10.32
CA ARG A 49 -11.49 20.00 11.36
C ARG A 49 -12.75 19.12 11.35
#